data_AF-A0A820VMW3-F1
#
_entry.id   AF-A0A820VMW3-F1
#
_cell.length_a   1.000
_cell.length_b   1.000
_cell.length_c   1.000
_cell.angle_alpha   90.00
_cell.angle_beta   90.00
_cell.angle_gamma   90.00
#
_symmetry.space_group_name_H-M   'P 1'
#
loop_
_entity.id
_entity.type
_entity.pdbx_description
1 polymer ?
#
loop_
_entity_poly.entity_id
_entity_poly.type
_entity_poly.pdbx_seq_one_letter_code
_entity_poly.pdbx_strand_id
1 'polypeptide(L)'
;NEIKARAVTTDESSSSILHSALRTYTLSAAGEFPRSEALILTVRRQRTAETVDADGRIPEKLRKTYRVEDFILHEDKHLIMFTTKNNLSILKQNKHWFVDGTFKVSY
;
A
#
# COMPACT_ATOMS: atom_id res chain seq x y z
N ASN A 1 -14.24 -18.03 -11.91
CA ASN A 1 -13.51 -17.30 -10.84
C ASN A 1 -12.35 -18.14 -10.28
N GLU A 2 -11.68 -18.91 -11.13
CA GLU A 2 -10.67 -19.89 -10.69
C GLU A 2 -9.29 -19.27 -10.43
N ILE A 3 -8.88 -18.32 -11.29
CA ILE A 3 -7.62 -17.56 -11.16
C ILE A 3 -7.54 -16.84 -9.81
N LYS A 4 -8.64 -16.20 -9.38
CA LYS A 4 -8.70 -15.47 -8.11
C LYS A 4 -8.65 -16.40 -6.90
N ALA A 5 -9.34 -17.54 -6.97
CA ALA A 5 -9.32 -18.53 -5.90
C ALA A 5 -7.91 -19.12 -5.72
N ARG A 6 -7.24 -19.48 -6.83
CA ARG A 6 -5.87 -19.99 -6.84
C ARG A 6 -4.86 -18.97 -6.28
N ALA A 7 -4.98 -17.70 -6.66
CA ALA A 7 -4.10 -16.65 -6.14
C ALA A 7 -4.23 -16.39 -4.62
N VAL A 8 -5.33 -16.83 -4.00
CA VAL A 8 -5.54 -16.72 -2.55
C VAL A 8 -5.06 -17.98 -1.82
N THR A 9 -5.11 -19.14 -2.47
CA THR A 9 -4.81 -20.44 -1.85
C THR A 9 -3.41 -20.96 -2.14
N THR A 10 -2.74 -20.48 -3.19
CA THR A 10 -1.40 -20.92 -3.57
C THR A 10 -0.37 -19.80 -3.39
N ASP A 11 0.87 -20.20 -3.07
CA ASP A 11 2.02 -19.29 -2.94
C ASP A 11 2.68 -18.98 -4.30
N GLU A 12 1.98 -19.25 -5.39
CA GLU A 12 2.45 -18.98 -6.74
C GLU A 12 2.34 -17.48 -7.02
N SER A 13 3.33 -16.91 -7.72
CA SER A 13 3.20 -15.53 -8.16
C SER A 13 1.97 -15.35 -9.05
N SER A 14 1.24 -14.24 -8.87
CA SER A 14 0.05 -13.96 -9.69
C SER A 14 0.37 -13.95 -11.19
N SER A 15 1.59 -13.58 -11.57
CA SER A 15 2.08 -13.67 -12.95
C SER A 15 2.13 -15.13 -13.46
N SER A 16 2.62 -16.06 -12.66
CA SER A 16 2.70 -17.49 -13.01
C SER A 16 1.31 -18.09 -13.18
N ILE A 17 0.39 -17.78 -12.27
CA ILE A 17 -1.02 -18.21 -12.34
C ILE A 17 -1.68 -17.69 -13.62
N LEU A 18 -1.48 -16.40 -13.94
CA LEU A 18 -2.02 -15.79 -15.16
C LEU A 18 -1.43 -16.42 -16.42
N HIS A 19 -0.12 -16.61 -16.48
CA HIS A 19 0.52 -17.25 -17.64
C HIS A 19 0.06 -18.69 -17.86
N SER A 20 -0.12 -19.46 -16.77
CA SER A 20 -0.66 -20.82 -16.84
C SER A 20 -2.10 -20.82 -17.35
N ALA A 21 -2.95 -19.93 -16.84
CA ALA A 21 -4.34 -19.84 -17.27
C ALA A 21 -4.45 -19.38 -18.73
N LEU A 22 -3.68 -18.37 -19.13
CA LEU A 22 -3.67 -17.83 -20.51
C LEU A 22 -3.30 -18.90 -21.55
N ARG A 23 -2.43 -19.87 -21.22
CA ARG A 23 -2.08 -20.98 -22.12
C ARG A 23 -3.23 -21.94 -22.42
N THR A 24 -4.25 -21.99 -21.56
CA THR A 24 -5.39 -22.90 -21.72
C THR A 24 -6.55 -22.31 -22.53
N TYR A 25 -6.47 -21.04 -22.94
CA TYR A 25 -7.53 -20.40 -23.72
C TYR A 25 -7.47 -20.76 -25.20
N THR A 26 -8.64 -20.81 -25.84
CA THR A 26 -8.78 -21.14 -27.26
C THR A 26 -8.24 -20.01 -28.15
N LEU A 27 -7.66 -20.37 -29.29
CA LEU A 27 -7.04 -19.41 -30.23
C LEU A 27 -8.02 -18.34 -30.73
N SER A 28 -9.31 -18.67 -30.81
CA SER A 28 -10.37 -17.70 -31.17
C SER A 28 -10.57 -16.61 -30.13
N ALA A 29 -10.30 -16.88 -28.85
CA ALA A 29 -10.36 -15.91 -27.77
C ALA A 29 -9.03 -15.14 -27.60
N ALA A 30 -7.94 -15.65 -28.18
CA ALA A 30 -6.60 -15.06 -28.08
C ALA A 30 -6.55 -13.60 -28.61
N GLY A 31 -7.33 -13.31 -29.66
CA GLY A 31 -7.40 -11.99 -30.29
C GLY A 31 -8.12 -10.91 -29.47
N GLU A 32 -8.94 -11.31 -28.49
CA GLU A 32 -9.67 -10.41 -27.59
C GLU A 32 -8.85 -10.06 -26.33
N PHE A 33 -7.70 -10.70 -26.12
CA PHE A 33 -6.87 -10.38 -24.97
C PHE A 33 -6.16 -9.04 -25.16
N PRO A 34 -6.09 -8.22 -24.09
CA PRO A 34 -5.19 -7.08 -24.08
C PRO A 34 -3.77 -7.56 -24.36
N ARG A 35 -3.05 -6.86 -25.25
CA ARG A 35 -1.63 -7.14 -25.52
C ARG A 35 -0.86 -7.16 -24.21
N SER A 36 0.21 -7.96 -24.12
CA SER A 36 1.08 -8.02 -22.93
C SER A 36 1.55 -6.64 -22.48
N GLU A 37 1.85 -5.74 -23.43
CA GLU A 37 2.17 -4.33 -23.21
C GLU A 37 1.04 -3.54 -22.52
N ALA A 38 -0.21 -3.84 -22.85
CA ALA A 38 -1.39 -3.24 -22.21
C ALA A 38 -1.69 -3.84 -20.82
N LEU A 39 -1.29 -5.10 -20.59
CA LEU A 39 -1.35 -5.75 -19.27
C LEU A 39 -0.24 -5.24 -18.32
N ILE A 40 0.84 -4.66 -18.86
CA ILE A 40 1.82 -3.89 -18.09
C ILE A 40 1.22 -2.51 -17.74
N LEU A 41 0.06 -2.53 -17.06
CA LEU A 41 -0.26 -1.47 -16.12
C LEU A 41 0.69 -1.67 -14.95
N THR A 42 1.94 -1.25 -15.13
CA THR A 42 2.82 -1.00 -14.01
C THR A 42 2.03 -0.03 -13.15
N VAL A 43 1.56 -0.48 -11.98
CA VAL A 43 1.02 0.40 -10.96
C VAL A 43 2.21 1.24 -10.49
N ARG A 44 2.62 2.20 -11.32
CA ARG A 44 3.51 3.27 -10.95
C ARG A 44 2.68 4.13 -10.03
N ARG A 45 2.69 3.80 -8.74
CA ARG A 45 2.36 4.76 -7.69
C ARG A 45 3.40 5.86 -7.76
N GLN A 46 3.26 6.75 -8.74
CA GLN A 46 3.88 8.05 -8.69
C GLN A 46 3.14 8.79 -7.59
N ARG A 47 3.68 8.70 -6.37
CA ARG A 47 3.21 9.53 -5.27
C ARG A 47 3.53 10.96 -5.69
N THR A 48 2.51 11.78 -5.91
CA THR A 48 2.68 13.22 -6.01
C THR A 48 3.35 13.65 -4.70
N ALA A 49 4.63 14.04 -4.77
CA ALA A 49 5.32 14.53 -3.61
C ALA A 49 4.73 15.90 -3.30
N GLU A 50 3.94 15.98 -2.25
CA GLU A 50 3.45 17.26 -1.78
C GLU A 50 4.60 18.01 -1.14
N THR A 51 4.75 19.26 -1.55
CA THR A 51 5.74 20.15 -0.96
C THR A 51 5.34 20.45 0.46
N VAL A 52 6.34 20.50 1.36
CA VAL A 52 6.17 20.99 2.72
C VAL A 52 5.53 22.40 2.71
N ASP A 53 4.80 22.71 3.77
CA ASP A 53 4.21 24.04 3.96
C ASP A 53 5.30 25.12 4.07
N ALA A 54 4.90 26.40 4.08
CA ALA A 54 5.83 27.54 4.23
C ALA A 54 6.72 27.45 5.48
N ASP A 55 6.24 26.79 6.53
CA ASP A 55 6.97 26.55 7.79
C ASP A 55 7.88 25.31 7.75
N GLY A 56 8.01 24.63 6.60
CA GLY A 56 8.77 23.38 6.45
C GLY A 56 8.10 22.15 7.08
N ARG A 57 6.83 22.27 7.49
CA ARG A 57 6.05 21.18 8.09
C ARG A 57 5.29 20.37 7.03
N ILE A 58 4.86 19.16 7.40
CA ILE A 58 4.01 18.32 6.55
C ILE A 58 2.69 19.05 6.21
N PRO A 59 2.17 19.06 4.97
CA PRO A 59 0.93 19.73 4.62
C PRO A 59 -0.28 19.35 5.49
N GLU A 60 -1.13 20.32 5.84
CA GLU A 60 -2.28 20.10 6.74
C GLU A 60 -3.16 18.91 6.32
N LYS A 61 -3.40 18.76 5.01
CA LYS A 61 -4.21 17.67 4.46
C LYS A 61 -3.61 16.28 4.66
N LEU A 62 -2.30 16.18 4.92
CA LEU A 62 -1.61 14.94 5.28
C LEU A 62 -1.47 14.76 6.79
N ARG A 63 -1.76 15.79 7.59
CA ARG A 63 -1.73 15.71 9.07
C ARG A 63 -2.97 15.05 9.66
N LYS A 64 -4.04 14.95 8.87
CA LYS A 64 -5.34 14.41 9.29
C LYS A 64 -5.62 13.09 8.57
N THR A 65 -6.30 12.18 9.26
CA THR A 65 -6.86 10.98 8.63
C THR A 65 -8.03 11.35 7.72
N TYR A 66 -8.50 10.40 6.90
CA TYR A 66 -9.74 10.56 6.12
C TYR A 66 -10.98 10.84 6.98
N ARG A 67 -10.92 10.50 8.28
CA ARG A 67 -11.98 10.79 9.25
C ARG A 67 -11.77 12.13 9.97
N VAL A 68 -10.84 12.96 9.48
CA VAL A 68 -10.52 14.30 10.02
C VAL A 68 -9.93 14.23 11.44
N GLU A 69 -9.43 13.08 11.86
CA GLU A 69 -8.70 12.94 13.13
C GLU A 69 -7.23 13.33 12.96
N ASP A 70 -6.65 13.97 13.97
CA ASP A 70 -5.21 14.24 14.00
C ASP A 70 -4.42 12.93 13.93
N PHE A 71 -3.53 12.86 12.93
CA PHE A 71 -2.70 11.69 12.65
C PHE A 71 -1.23 11.90 13.01
N ILE A 72 -0.81 13.15 13.21
CA ILE A 72 0.52 13.47 13.76
C ILE A 72 0.38 13.64 15.26
N LEU A 73 0.97 12.72 16.02
CA LEU A 73 0.99 12.79 17.49
C LEU A 73 2.14 13.67 17.97
N HIS A 74 3.31 13.52 17.35
CA HIS A 74 4.54 14.20 17.75
C HIS A 74 5.38 14.49 16.52
N GLU A 75 5.95 15.68 16.47
CA GLU A 75 6.83 16.13 15.40
C GLU A 75 7.94 16.98 16.03
N ASP A 76 9.16 16.45 16.01
CA ASP A 76 10.37 17.20 16.32
C ASP A 76 11.43 17.02 15.22
N LYS A 77 12.63 17.58 15.42
CA LYS A 77 13.72 17.55 14.42
C LYS A 77 14.26 16.14 14.12
N HIS A 78 14.05 15.18 15.03
CA HIS A 78 14.65 13.84 15.01
C HIS A 78 13.60 12.73 14.89
N LEU A 79 12.38 12.99 15.34
CA LEU A 79 11.33 12.00 15.48
C LEU A 79 9.99 12.58 15.04
N ILE A 80 9.33 11.85 14.14
CA ILE A 80 7.93 12.09 13.77
C ILE A 80 7.15 10.82 14.12
N MET A 81 6.12 10.95 14.94
CA MET A 81 5.23 9.86 15.32
C MET A 81 3.85 10.06 14.70
N PHE A 82 3.45 9.10 13.87
CA PHE A 82 2.13 9.05 13.26
C PHE A 82 1.23 8.09 14.02
N THR A 83 0.16 8.58 14.63
CA THR A 83 -0.86 7.77 15.27
C THR A 83 -2.10 8.61 15.60
N THR A 84 -3.19 7.96 15.97
CA THR A 84 -4.42 8.62 16.43
C THR A 84 -4.63 8.40 17.93
N LYS A 85 -5.47 9.24 18.55
CA LYS A 85 -5.88 9.04 19.95
C LYS A 85 -6.52 7.67 20.18
N ASN A 86 -7.26 7.17 19.19
CA ASN A 86 -7.88 5.85 19.25
C ASN A 86 -6.81 4.74 19.29
N ASN A 87 -5.80 4.81 18.41
CA ASN A 87 -4.70 3.85 18.41
C ASN A 87 -3.95 3.86 19.75
N LEU A 88 -3.70 5.04 20.33
CA LEU A 88 -3.09 5.16 21.66
C LEU A 88 -3.95 4.53 22.76
N SER A 89 -5.27 4.73 22.71
CA SER A 89 -6.20 4.12 23.66
C SER A 89 -6.17 2.59 23.58
N ILE A 90 -6.17 2.04 22.36
CA ILE A 90 -6.06 0.60 22.12
C ILE A 90 -4.73 0.09 22.66
N LEU A 91 -3.61 0.75 22.33
CA LEU A 91 -2.30 0.37 22.85
C LEU A 91 -2.30 0.37 24.38
N LYS A 92 -2.79 1.44 25.02
CA LYS A 92 -2.87 1.53 26.48
C LYS A 92 -3.67 0.39 27.15
N GLN A 93 -4.70 -0.12 26.48
CA GLN A 93 -5.53 -1.21 27.00
C GLN A 93 -4.90 -2.60 26.85
N ASN A 94 -3.90 -2.75 25.99
CA ASN A 94 -3.28 -4.02 25.69
C ASN A 94 -1.90 -4.15 26.36
N LYS A 95 -1.69 -5.23 27.12
CA LYS A 95 -0.42 -5.48 27.84
C LYS A 95 0.75 -5.81 26.90
N HIS A 96 0.47 -6.35 25.72
CA HIS A 96 1.47 -6.82 24.77
C HIS A 96 1.25 -6.17 23.42
N TRP A 97 2.30 -5.56 22.88
CA TRP A 97 2.30 -4.96 21.54
C TRP A 97 3.30 -5.69 20.67
N PHE A 98 2.89 -5.99 19.45
CA PHE A 98 3.76 -6.50 18.41
C PHE A 98 3.92 -5.41 17.38
N VAL A 99 5.17 -5.07 17.05
CA VAL A 99 5.50 -4.06 16.05
C VAL A 99 6.28 -4.75 14.97
N ASP A 100 5.74 -4.76 13.75
CA ASP A 100 6.48 -5.10 12.54
C ASP A 100 7.09 -3.80 12.01
N GLY A 101 8.40 -3.64 12.22
CA GLY A 101 9.09 -2.37 12.01
C GLY A 101 9.89 -2.36 10.72
N THR A 102 9.47 -1.54 9.75
CA THR A 102 10.31 -1.20 8.59
C THR A 102 11.11 0.06 8.91
N PHE A 103 12.33 -0.09 9.42
CA PHE A 103 13.23 1.04 9.64
C PHE A 103 13.96 1.40 8.36
N LYS A 104 13.87 2.66 7.93
CA LYS A 104 14.68 3.20 6.84
C LYS A 104 15.60 4.28 7.40
N VAL A 105 16.89 3.99 7.45
CA VAL A 105 17.92 4.96 7.83
C VAL A 105 18.35 5.69 6.56
N SER A 106 18.27 7.01 6.55
CA SER A 106 18.93 7.84 5.53
C SER A 106 20.21 8.41 6.13
N TYR A 107 21.34 8.07 5.53
CA TYR A 107 22.64 8.68 5.82
C TYR A 107 22.78 10.01 5.07
#